data_AF-A0A347UEZ4-F1
#
_entry.id   AF-A0A347UEZ4-F1
#
_cell.length_a   1.000
_cell.length_b   1.000
_cell.length_c   1.000
_cell.angle_alpha   90.00
_cell.angle_beta   90.00
_cell.angle_gamma   90.00
#
_symmetry.space_group_name_H-M   'P 1'
#
loop_
_entity.id
_entity.type
_entity.pdbx_description
1 polymer ?
#
loop_
_entity_poly.entity_id
_entity_poly.type
_entity_poly.pdbx_seq_one_letter_code
_entity_poly.pdbx_strand_id
1 'polypeptide(L)'
;MKPKKIFGTAICAISLWANPLLAQTTVEVNTLKVEGLVVGVPQKIDADFAAEHGVTVPKPFHFTVPTDRTKNIKVLYAPEVPGYAKYNFATEDNRLRSSIHFIPFALNRNVEGDLLQALANVAKEGFIGAIVDPDKAEIDVTRQAEVGPYQAVEAIGRYAEADGTIVALRVVAVAGEGETEGLIAIINALPETTGMTKVGDIIYVDGSRALGTMRFD
;
A
#
# COMPACT_ATOMS: atom_id res chain seq x y z
N MET A 1 -31.98 -76.70 -57.16
CA MET A 1 -33.30 -76.92 -56.51
C MET A 1 -33.57 -75.81 -55.50
N LYS A 2 -34.65 -75.04 -55.70
CA LYS A 2 -35.41 -74.37 -54.62
C LYS A 2 -36.16 -75.44 -53.78
N PRO A 3 -36.86 -75.15 -52.67
CA PRO A 3 -36.81 -74.04 -51.67
C PRO A 3 -36.76 -74.62 -50.21
N LYS A 4 -36.73 -73.86 -49.11
CA LYS A 4 -37.93 -73.42 -48.35
C LYS A 4 -37.52 -72.58 -47.12
N LYS A 5 -38.24 -71.47 -46.93
CA LYS A 5 -38.30 -70.62 -45.73
C LYS A 5 -39.18 -71.27 -44.65
N ILE A 6 -38.97 -70.91 -43.38
CA ILE A 6 -39.94 -70.66 -42.26
C ILE A 6 -39.07 -70.07 -41.11
N PHE A 7 -39.13 -68.78 -40.80
CA PHE A 7 -40.01 -68.06 -39.84
C PHE A 7 -39.80 -68.39 -38.35
N GLY A 8 -39.51 -67.35 -37.55
CA GLY A 8 -39.50 -67.39 -36.07
C GLY A 8 -38.63 -66.30 -35.43
N THR A 9 -39.04 -65.03 -35.43
CA THR A 9 -39.64 -64.28 -34.29
C THR A 9 -38.63 -63.62 -33.33
N ALA A 10 -38.61 -62.28 -33.43
CA ALA A 10 -38.35 -61.21 -32.43
C ALA A 10 -37.32 -61.40 -31.30
N ILE A 11 -36.31 -60.51 -31.29
CA ILE A 11 -35.69 -59.99 -30.06
C ILE A 11 -35.68 -58.46 -30.13
N CYS A 12 -36.12 -57.87 -29.02
CA CYS A 12 -36.21 -56.45 -28.69
C CYS A 12 -34.90 -55.65 -28.88
N ALA A 13 -35.11 -54.41 -29.34
CA ALA A 13 -34.56 -53.14 -28.88
C ALA A 13 -33.24 -53.13 -28.06
N ILE A 14 -32.28 -52.30 -28.49
CA ILE A 14 -31.80 -51.13 -27.75
C ILE A 14 -31.41 -50.07 -28.79
N SER A 15 -32.17 -48.99 -28.87
CA SER A 15 -31.71 -47.74 -29.48
C SER A 15 -30.67 -47.13 -28.54
N LEU A 16 -29.38 -47.20 -28.91
CA LEU A 16 -28.35 -46.38 -28.27
C LEU A 16 -28.62 -44.91 -28.63
N TRP A 17 -29.20 -44.19 -27.69
CA TRP A 17 -29.14 -42.74 -27.68
C TRP A 17 -27.69 -42.36 -27.38
N ALA A 18 -26.97 -41.89 -28.39
CA ALA A 18 -25.72 -41.19 -28.19
C ALA A 18 -26.04 -39.93 -27.39
N ASN A 19 -25.73 -39.93 -26.09
CA ASN A 19 -25.70 -38.69 -25.32
C ASN A 19 -24.58 -37.83 -25.92
N PRO A 20 -24.87 -36.63 -26.46
CA PRO A 20 -23.81 -35.68 -26.67
C PRO A 20 -23.24 -35.36 -25.28
N LEU A 21 -22.02 -35.82 -25.02
CA LEU A 21 -21.17 -35.28 -23.97
C LEU A 21 -21.04 -33.78 -24.27
N LEU A 22 -21.91 -32.99 -23.63
CA LEU A 22 -21.71 -31.56 -23.51
C LEU A 22 -20.38 -31.41 -22.77
N ALA A 23 -19.31 -31.18 -23.51
CA ALA A 23 -18.07 -30.70 -22.96
C ALA A 23 -18.42 -29.39 -22.23
N GLN A 24 -18.54 -29.46 -20.91
CA GLN A 24 -18.61 -28.29 -20.07
C GLN A 24 -17.24 -27.64 -20.16
N THR A 25 -17.08 -26.73 -21.12
CA THR A 25 -15.94 -25.83 -21.17
C THR A 25 -16.08 -24.92 -19.97
N THR A 26 -15.45 -25.30 -18.86
CA THR A 26 -15.30 -24.43 -17.71
C THR A 26 -14.41 -23.28 -18.15
N VAL A 27 -15.00 -22.12 -18.41
CA VAL A 27 -14.24 -20.90 -18.68
C VAL A 27 -13.62 -20.48 -17.36
N GLU A 28 -12.35 -20.80 -17.17
CA GLU A 28 -11.56 -20.28 -16.07
C GLU A 28 -11.26 -18.81 -16.36
N VAL A 29 -12.22 -17.94 -16.01
CA VAL A 29 -12.00 -16.50 -16.04
C VAL A 29 -10.98 -16.20 -14.94
N ASN A 30 -9.74 -15.96 -15.34
CA ASN A 30 -8.69 -15.49 -14.44
C ASN A 30 -9.05 -14.06 -14.02
N THR A 31 -9.92 -13.94 -13.02
CA THR A 31 -10.23 -12.66 -12.38
C THR A 31 -8.91 -12.15 -11.82
N LEU A 32 -8.39 -11.07 -12.42
CA LEU A 32 -7.15 -10.38 -12.05
C LEU A 32 -6.85 -10.50 -10.54
N LYS A 33 -6.04 -11.48 -10.17
CA LYS A 33 -5.34 -11.50 -8.87
C LYS A 33 -4.11 -10.61 -9.03
N VAL A 34 -4.34 -9.30 -9.14
CA VAL A 34 -3.27 -8.32 -9.08
C VAL A 34 -3.13 -7.94 -7.60
N GLU A 35 -2.19 -8.59 -6.92
CA GLU A 35 -1.76 -8.12 -5.60
C GLU A 35 -1.19 -6.70 -5.76
N GLY A 36 -1.61 -5.78 -4.89
CA GLY A 36 -1.11 -4.40 -4.90
C GLY A 36 -1.77 -3.45 -5.90
N LEU A 37 -2.90 -3.82 -6.54
CA LEU A 37 -3.65 -2.85 -7.35
C LEU A 37 -4.21 -1.73 -6.44
N VAL A 38 -3.75 -0.51 -6.69
CA VAL A 38 -4.27 0.71 -6.06
C VAL A 38 -4.96 1.54 -7.13
N VAL A 39 -6.28 1.65 -7.01
CA VAL A 39 -7.08 2.58 -7.82
C VAL A 39 -7.14 3.91 -7.07
N GLY A 40 -6.74 4.99 -7.74
CA GLY A 40 -6.55 6.27 -7.08
C GLY A 40 -6.28 7.42 -8.04
N VAL A 41 -5.99 8.58 -7.46
CA VAL A 41 -5.59 9.78 -8.20
C VAL A 41 -4.05 9.84 -8.18
N PRO A 42 -3.38 9.87 -9.34
CA PRO A 42 -1.94 10.07 -9.37
C PRO A 42 -1.59 11.46 -8.84
N GLN A 43 -0.51 11.55 -8.08
CA GLN A 43 0.06 12.77 -7.53
C GLN A 43 1.53 12.83 -7.92
N LYS A 44 2.00 14.04 -8.21
CA LYS A 44 3.38 14.31 -8.59
C LYS A 44 3.92 15.44 -7.73
N ILE A 45 5.09 15.22 -7.13
CA ILE A 45 5.81 16.16 -6.29
C ILE A 45 7.14 16.43 -7.00
N ASP A 46 7.18 17.46 -7.82
CA ASP A 46 8.29 17.80 -8.70
C ASP A 46 8.59 19.31 -8.71
N ALA A 47 9.27 19.79 -9.76
CA ALA A 47 9.60 21.21 -9.91
C ALA A 47 8.37 22.12 -10.06
N ASP A 48 7.29 21.63 -10.68
CA ASP A 48 6.06 22.41 -10.82
C ASP A 48 5.36 22.53 -9.46
N PHE A 49 5.30 21.44 -8.70
CA PHE A 49 4.82 21.44 -7.31
C PHE A 49 5.66 22.38 -6.42
N ALA A 50 6.99 22.32 -6.56
CA ALA A 50 7.93 23.17 -5.86
C ALA A 50 7.66 24.66 -6.12
N ALA A 51 7.43 25.03 -7.38
CA ALA A 51 7.12 26.39 -7.78
C ALA A 51 5.74 26.86 -7.27
N GLU A 52 4.72 26.00 -7.32
CA GLU A 52 3.36 26.31 -6.86
C GLU A 52 3.30 26.56 -5.34
N HIS A 53 4.03 25.76 -4.57
CA HIS A 53 3.93 25.77 -3.11
C HIS A 53 5.13 26.40 -2.39
N GLY A 54 6.13 26.89 -3.12
CA GLY A 54 7.29 27.58 -2.54
C GLY A 54 8.19 26.67 -1.70
N VAL A 55 8.37 25.42 -2.11
CA VAL A 55 9.22 24.42 -1.42
C VAL A 55 10.36 23.93 -2.31
N THR A 56 11.41 23.36 -1.73
CA THR A 56 12.49 22.70 -2.49
C THR A 56 12.28 21.20 -2.55
N VAL A 57 12.16 20.65 -3.76
CA VAL A 57 12.04 19.20 -4.01
C VAL A 57 13.32 18.72 -4.69
N PRO A 58 14.37 18.36 -3.94
CA PRO A 58 15.64 17.95 -4.53
C PRO A 58 15.53 16.57 -5.18
N LYS A 59 14.60 15.72 -4.68
CA LYS A 59 14.28 14.42 -5.24
C LYS A 59 12.80 14.32 -5.63
N PRO A 60 12.45 14.59 -6.90
CA PRO A 60 11.08 14.47 -7.40
C PRO A 60 10.56 13.03 -7.33
N PHE A 61 9.25 12.90 -7.12
CA PHE A 61 8.58 11.60 -7.04
C PHE A 61 7.09 11.71 -7.38
N HIS A 62 6.50 10.56 -7.67
CA HIS A 62 5.07 10.41 -7.87
C HIS A 62 4.52 9.21 -7.11
N PHE A 63 3.22 9.25 -6.83
CA PHE A 63 2.51 8.16 -6.16
C PHE A 63 1.02 8.25 -6.48
N THR A 64 0.24 7.25 -6.09
CA THR A 64 -1.21 7.21 -6.28
C THR A 64 -1.90 7.30 -4.93
N VAL A 65 -2.79 8.29 -4.78
CA VAL A 65 -3.64 8.44 -3.59
C VAL A 65 -4.85 7.52 -3.74
N PRO A 66 -5.01 6.48 -2.91
CA PRO A 66 -6.16 5.58 -2.99
C PRO A 66 -7.46 6.36 -2.76
N THR A 67 -8.45 6.16 -3.63
CA THR A 67 -9.75 6.83 -3.54
C THR A 67 -10.89 5.83 -3.70
N ASP A 68 -12.00 6.08 -3.02
CA ASP A 68 -13.28 5.39 -3.22
C ASP A 68 -14.42 6.31 -2.79
N ARG A 69 -15.68 5.87 -2.99
CA ARG A 69 -16.87 6.68 -2.68
C ARG A 69 -17.13 6.88 -1.18
N THR A 70 -16.41 6.17 -0.31
CA THR A 70 -16.68 6.07 1.12
C THR A 70 -15.72 6.90 1.98
N LYS A 71 -14.79 7.63 1.36
CA LYS A 71 -13.76 8.38 2.06
C LYS A 71 -13.66 9.83 1.59
N ASN A 72 -13.38 10.71 2.55
CA ASN A 72 -12.99 12.08 2.30
C ASN A 72 -11.46 12.19 2.38
N ILE A 73 -10.84 12.83 1.40
CA ILE A 73 -9.40 13.04 1.38
C ILE A 73 -9.14 14.54 1.56
N LYS A 74 -8.43 14.90 2.64
CA LYS A 74 -8.00 16.27 2.90
C LYS A 74 -6.50 16.37 2.72
N VAL A 75 -6.06 17.26 1.85
CA VAL A 75 -4.63 17.46 1.55
C VAL A 75 -4.16 18.77 2.15
N LEU A 76 -3.01 18.73 2.80
CA LEU A 76 -2.28 19.87 3.32
C LEU A 76 -0.96 19.92 2.56
N TYR A 77 -0.82 20.87 1.63
CA TYR A 77 0.42 21.10 0.90
C TYR A 77 1.35 22.01 1.69
N ALA A 78 2.65 21.74 1.65
CA ALA A 78 3.69 22.49 2.35
C ALA A 78 3.32 22.82 3.81
N PRO A 79 3.08 21.81 4.67
CA PRO A 79 2.78 22.06 6.07
C PRO A 79 3.93 22.81 6.77
N GLU A 80 3.63 23.54 7.85
CA GLU A 80 4.61 24.35 8.60
C GLU A 80 5.78 23.54 9.20
N VAL A 81 5.62 22.21 9.30
CA VAL A 81 6.65 21.24 9.68
C VAL A 81 7.30 20.72 8.39
N PRO A 82 8.64 20.54 8.30
CA PRO A 82 9.28 20.13 7.05
C PRO A 82 8.54 18.96 6.40
N GLY A 83 8.08 19.17 5.18
CA GLY A 83 7.26 18.19 4.47
C GLY A 83 6.70 18.75 3.17
N TYR A 84 6.43 17.85 2.23
CA TYR A 84 5.88 18.23 0.92
C TYR A 84 4.37 18.30 0.96
N ALA A 85 3.75 17.23 1.45
CA ALA A 85 2.31 17.12 1.47
C ALA A 85 1.87 16.09 2.52
N LYS A 86 0.78 16.40 3.21
CA LYS A 86 0.09 15.50 4.14
C LYS A 86 -1.31 15.21 3.62
N TYR A 87 -1.58 13.93 3.39
CA TYR A 87 -2.89 13.44 2.95
C TYR A 87 -3.58 12.78 4.14
N ASN A 88 -4.75 13.28 4.50
CA ASN A 88 -5.59 12.71 5.55
C ASN A 88 -6.76 11.98 4.91
N PHE A 89 -6.83 10.67 5.12
CA PHE A 89 -7.95 9.83 4.73
C PHE A 89 -8.94 9.79 5.90
N ALA A 90 -10.13 10.29 5.67
CA ALA A 90 -11.19 10.39 6.68
C ALA A 90 -12.44 9.63 6.25
N THR A 91 -13.26 9.24 7.23
CA THR A 91 -14.62 8.75 7.03
C THR A 91 -15.54 9.86 6.50
N GLU A 92 -16.76 9.49 6.09
CA GLU A 92 -17.78 10.44 5.65
C GLU A 92 -18.12 11.50 6.72
N ASP A 93 -18.13 11.10 8.00
CA ASP A 93 -18.33 11.98 9.16
C ASP A 93 -17.05 12.74 9.59
N ASN A 94 -16.03 12.80 8.72
CA ASN A 94 -14.77 13.52 8.92
C ASN A 94 -13.87 13.01 10.06
N ARG A 95 -14.05 11.77 10.54
CA ARG A 95 -13.10 11.15 11.49
C ARG A 95 -11.86 10.66 10.74
N LEU A 96 -10.68 10.94 11.27
CA LEU A 96 -9.43 10.46 10.68
C LEU A 96 -9.41 8.93 10.68
N ARG A 97 -9.08 8.33 9.53
CA ARG A 97 -8.77 6.90 9.40
C ARG A 97 -7.26 6.72 9.42
N SER A 98 -6.61 7.30 8.43
CA SER A 98 -5.15 7.30 8.34
C SER A 98 -4.65 8.58 7.70
N SER A 99 -3.36 8.83 7.80
CA SER A 99 -2.69 9.87 7.03
C SER A 99 -1.37 9.37 6.48
N ILE A 100 -0.85 10.05 5.46
CA ILE A 100 0.54 9.93 5.03
C ILE A 100 1.12 11.33 4.89
N HIS A 101 2.32 11.52 5.43
CA HIS A 101 3.09 12.75 5.34
C HIS A 101 4.47 12.45 4.78
N PHE A 102 4.84 13.11 3.69
CA PHE A 102 6.15 12.94 3.05
C PHE A 102 7.11 14.05 3.49
N ILE A 103 8.26 13.66 4.02
CA ILE A 103 9.31 14.56 4.52
C ILE A 103 10.62 14.22 3.82
N PRO A 104 11.35 15.19 3.24
CA PRO A 104 12.66 14.91 2.69
C PRO A 104 13.70 14.65 3.79
N PHE A 105 14.69 13.82 3.47
CA PHE A 105 15.91 13.72 4.26
C PHE A 105 17.14 13.63 3.35
N ALA A 106 18.29 13.91 3.93
CA ALA A 106 19.59 13.71 3.28
C ALA A 106 20.49 12.87 4.19
N LEU A 107 21.12 11.85 3.61
CA LEU A 107 22.16 11.02 4.20
C LEU A 107 23.51 11.70 4.03
N ASN A 108 24.27 11.73 5.12
CA ASN A 108 25.68 12.08 5.06
C ASN A 108 26.48 10.86 4.58
N ARG A 109 26.65 10.70 3.25
CA ARG A 109 27.34 9.56 2.63
C ARG A 109 28.88 9.63 2.67
N ASN A 110 29.47 10.51 3.49
CA ASN A 110 30.93 10.57 3.66
C ASN A 110 31.53 9.34 4.37
N VAL A 111 30.73 8.32 4.66
CA VAL A 111 31.15 7.07 5.27
C VAL A 111 30.67 5.95 4.35
N GLU A 112 31.56 5.05 3.93
CA GLU A 112 31.25 3.75 3.32
C GLU A 112 30.42 2.90 4.30
N GLY A 113 29.16 3.27 4.52
CA GLY A 113 28.25 2.64 5.46
C GLY A 113 27.17 1.84 4.75
N ASP A 114 26.64 0.84 5.45
CA ASP A 114 25.46 0.08 5.01
C ASP A 114 24.25 1.01 4.90
N LEU A 115 23.74 1.20 3.67
CA LEU A 115 22.57 2.01 3.37
C LEU A 115 21.37 1.62 4.24
N LEU A 116 21.16 0.33 4.47
CA LEU A 116 20.02 -0.16 5.25
C LEU A 116 20.15 0.22 6.72
N GLN A 117 21.37 0.24 7.26
CA GLN A 117 21.61 0.74 8.61
C GLN A 117 21.36 2.24 8.72
N ALA A 118 21.76 3.02 7.72
CA ALA A 118 21.48 4.46 7.66
C ALA A 118 19.96 4.72 7.58
N LEU A 119 19.24 4.03 6.71
CA LEU A 119 17.77 4.12 6.61
C LEU A 119 17.08 3.67 7.91
N ALA A 120 17.61 2.66 8.60
CA ALA A 120 17.07 2.24 9.90
C ALA A 120 17.20 3.32 10.98
N ASN A 121 18.30 4.07 10.98
CA ASN A 121 18.48 5.19 11.90
C ASN A 121 17.48 6.32 11.55
N VAL A 122 17.38 6.69 10.27
CA VAL A 122 16.42 7.69 9.79
C VAL A 122 14.98 7.30 10.13
N ALA A 123 14.59 6.04 9.95
CA ALA A 123 13.24 5.57 10.26
C ALA A 123 12.93 5.66 11.76
N LYS A 124 13.90 5.34 12.64
CA LYS A 124 13.74 5.45 14.10
C LYS A 124 13.68 6.91 14.57
N GLU A 125 14.56 7.76 14.03
CA GLU A 125 14.56 9.19 14.32
C GLU A 125 13.25 9.85 13.84
N GLY A 126 12.79 9.50 12.63
CA GLY A 126 11.50 9.93 12.11
C GLY A 126 10.32 9.44 12.94
N PHE A 127 10.38 8.22 13.49
CA PHE A 127 9.36 7.70 14.40
C PHE A 127 9.28 8.53 15.68
N ILE A 128 10.42 8.81 16.32
CA ILE A 128 10.47 9.63 17.54
C ILE A 128 10.05 11.07 17.24
N GLY A 129 10.55 11.66 16.15
CA GLY A 129 10.25 13.03 15.76
C GLY A 129 8.80 13.26 15.29
N ALA A 130 8.06 12.21 14.94
CA ALA A 130 6.65 12.28 14.59
C ALA A 130 5.73 12.45 15.82
N ILE A 131 6.26 12.27 17.03
CA ILE A 131 5.47 12.14 18.26
C ILE A 131 5.80 13.29 19.20
N VAL A 132 4.75 13.94 19.73
CA VAL A 132 4.89 15.07 20.66
C VAL A 132 5.49 14.64 22.00
N ASP A 133 5.11 13.46 22.49
CA ASP A 133 5.54 12.88 23.76
C ASP A 133 6.17 11.49 23.53
N PRO A 134 7.48 11.43 23.20
CA PRO A 134 8.15 10.17 22.86
C PRO A 134 8.16 9.13 23.97
N ASP A 135 8.00 9.52 25.23
CA ASP A 135 7.98 8.60 26.37
C ASP A 135 6.71 7.71 26.37
N LYS A 136 5.69 8.10 25.59
CA LYS A 136 4.47 7.32 25.37
C LYS A 136 4.49 6.52 24.06
N ALA A 137 5.65 6.42 23.44
CA ALA A 137 5.84 5.72 22.18
C ALA A 137 6.47 4.33 22.39
N GLU A 138 6.02 3.37 21.59
CA GLU A 138 6.58 2.02 21.57
C GLU A 138 6.82 1.61 20.12
N ILE A 139 8.08 1.32 19.77
CA ILE A 139 8.43 0.72 18.48
C ILE A 139 8.30 -0.79 18.63
N ASP A 140 7.31 -1.37 17.95
CA ASP A 140 7.07 -2.82 17.95
C ASP A 140 8.09 -3.55 17.05
N VAL A 141 8.44 -2.96 15.90
CA VAL A 141 9.37 -3.56 14.93
C VAL A 141 10.13 -2.51 14.13
N THR A 142 11.39 -2.81 13.82
CA THR A 142 12.15 -2.14 12.76
C THR A 142 12.68 -3.21 11.80
N ARG A 143 12.42 -3.08 10.50
CA ARG A 143 12.81 -4.08 9.51
C ARG A 143 13.00 -3.49 8.12
N GLN A 144 13.72 -4.22 7.28
CA GLN A 144 13.78 -3.95 5.85
C GLN A 144 12.40 -4.12 5.22
N ALA A 145 12.12 -3.27 4.25
CA ALA A 145 10.89 -3.25 3.48
C ALA A 145 11.19 -2.84 2.04
N GLU A 146 10.18 -2.92 1.18
CA GLU A 146 10.23 -2.42 -0.19
C GLU A 146 9.16 -1.34 -0.37
N VAL A 147 9.55 -0.26 -1.04
CA VAL A 147 8.62 0.78 -1.50
C VAL A 147 8.77 0.90 -3.00
N GLY A 148 7.84 0.31 -3.73
CA GLY A 148 8.02 0.17 -5.17
C GLY A 148 9.25 -0.68 -5.49
N PRO A 149 10.16 -0.21 -6.36
CA PRO A 149 11.40 -0.92 -6.68
C PRO A 149 12.54 -0.62 -5.68
N TYR A 150 12.32 0.22 -4.67
CA TYR A 150 13.40 0.69 -3.80
C TYR A 150 13.47 -0.07 -2.49
N GLN A 151 14.69 -0.33 -2.04
CA GLN A 151 14.95 -0.77 -0.69
C GLN A 151 14.61 0.33 0.31
N ALA A 152 13.91 -0.06 1.36
CA ALA A 152 13.48 0.84 2.43
C ALA A 152 13.69 0.18 3.79
N VAL A 153 13.61 0.98 4.84
CA VAL A 153 13.46 0.49 6.21
C VAL A 153 12.23 1.12 6.83
N GLU A 154 11.44 0.29 7.50
CA GLU A 154 10.26 0.74 8.24
C GLU A 154 10.41 0.52 9.73
N ALA A 155 9.96 1.49 10.51
CA ALA A 155 9.68 1.39 11.93
C ALA A 155 8.16 1.42 12.13
N ILE A 156 7.62 0.39 12.78
CA ILE A 156 6.18 0.28 13.08
C ILE A 156 6.03 0.20 14.59
N GLY A 157 5.02 0.89 15.10
CA GLY A 157 4.74 0.94 16.53
C GLY A 157 3.47 1.72 16.82
N ARG A 158 3.37 2.20 18.04
CA ARG A 158 2.20 2.94 18.53
C ARG A 158 2.62 4.04 19.49
N TYR A 159 1.75 5.02 19.65
CA TYR A 159 1.87 6.01 20.72
C TYR A 159 0.49 6.41 21.24
N ALA A 160 0.45 6.97 22.44
CA ALA A 160 -0.78 7.50 23.03
C ALA A 160 -0.81 9.03 22.92
N GLU A 161 -1.91 9.56 22.40
CA GLU A 161 -2.23 10.99 22.43
C GLU A 161 -2.55 11.44 23.87
N ALA A 162 -2.62 12.76 24.09
CA ALA A 162 -2.89 13.33 25.41
C ALA A 162 -4.24 12.89 26.00
N ASP A 163 -5.22 12.57 25.15
CA ASP A 163 -6.55 12.08 25.54
C ASP A 163 -6.60 10.55 25.76
N GLY A 164 -5.47 9.86 25.62
CA GLY A 164 -5.35 8.40 25.74
C GLY A 164 -5.66 7.63 24.46
N THR A 165 -5.98 8.31 23.34
CA THR A 165 -6.18 7.66 22.04
C THR A 165 -4.90 6.98 21.59
N ILE A 166 -4.98 5.68 21.28
CA ILE A 166 -3.85 4.93 20.73
C ILE A 166 -3.80 5.13 19.22
N VAL A 167 -2.67 5.63 18.74
CA VAL A 167 -2.39 5.83 17.32
C VAL A 167 -1.35 4.81 16.89
N ALA A 168 -1.64 4.06 15.83
CA ALA A 168 -0.64 3.24 15.18
C ALA A 168 0.21 4.14 14.25
N LEU A 169 1.52 3.96 14.31
CA LEU A 169 2.49 4.74 13.54
C LEU A 169 3.37 3.81 12.74
N ARG A 170 3.53 4.12 11.45
CA ARG A 170 4.49 3.50 10.54
C ARG A 170 5.32 4.61 9.93
N VAL A 171 6.62 4.55 10.11
CA VAL A 171 7.58 5.44 9.48
C VAL A 171 8.43 4.64 8.52
N VAL A 172 8.51 5.07 7.27
CA VAL A 172 9.29 4.40 6.23
C VAL A 172 10.32 5.37 5.67
N ALA A 173 11.59 5.01 5.80
CA ALA A 173 12.70 5.72 5.17
C ALA A 173 13.10 5.01 3.88
N VAL A 174 13.13 5.75 2.77
CA VAL A 174 13.47 5.22 1.44
C VAL A 174 14.33 6.23 0.68
N ALA A 175 15.35 5.75 -0.01
CA ALA A 175 16.24 6.54 -0.86
C ALA A 175 16.43 5.86 -2.21
N GLY A 176 16.76 6.62 -3.24
CA GLY A 176 17.15 6.07 -4.54
C GLY A 176 18.48 5.29 -4.46
N GLU A 177 18.70 4.36 -5.39
CA GLU A 177 19.97 3.65 -5.48
C GLU A 177 21.12 4.63 -5.73
N GLY A 178 22.17 4.56 -4.92
CA GLY A 178 23.32 5.48 -5.06
C GLY A 178 23.09 6.91 -4.55
N GLU A 179 21.88 7.26 -4.10
CA GLU A 179 21.52 8.65 -3.78
C GLU A 179 21.65 9.01 -2.29
N THR A 180 22.12 10.24 -2.03
CA THR A 180 22.16 10.83 -0.68
C THR A 180 20.80 11.32 -0.21
N GLU A 181 19.85 11.52 -1.11
CA GLU A 181 18.56 12.14 -0.80
C GLU A 181 17.46 11.08 -0.82
N GLY A 182 16.44 11.28 0.01
CA GLY A 182 15.34 10.35 0.12
C GLY A 182 14.13 10.97 0.79
N LEU A 183 13.15 10.10 1.07
CA LEU A 183 11.89 10.47 1.70
C LEU A 183 11.64 9.62 2.94
N ILE A 184 11.14 10.29 3.98
CA ILE A 184 10.44 9.67 5.09
C ILE A 184 8.94 9.77 4.79
N ALA A 185 8.26 8.64 4.78
CA ALA A 185 6.80 8.59 4.81
C ALA A 185 6.33 8.28 6.23
N ILE A 186 5.68 9.24 6.86
CA ILE A 186 5.08 9.10 8.20
C ILE A 186 3.60 8.80 8.02
N ILE A 187 3.18 7.62 8.46
CA ILE A 187 1.82 7.12 8.32
C ILE A 187 1.23 6.92 9.71
N ASN A 188 0.19 7.71 10.02
CA ASN A 188 -0.60 7.51 11.23
C ASN A 188 -1.92 6.82 10.89
N ALA A 189 -2.39 5.93 11.75
CA ALA A 189 -3.68 5.29 11.63
C ALA A 189 -4.37 5.20 13.00
N LEU A 190 -5.67 5.51 13.04
CA LEU A 190 -6.50 5.29 14.22
C LEU A 190 -7.11 3.90 14.11
N PRO A 191 -6.77 2.94 15.00
CA PRO A 191 -7.24 1.56 14.89
C PRO A 191 -8.77 1.45 14.82
N GLU A 192 -9.47 2.28 15.60
CA GLU A 192 -10.93 2.28 15.73
C GLU A 192 -11.66 2.60 14.41
N THR A 193 -11.12 3.49 13.59
CA THR A 193 -11.76 3.95 12.34
C THR A 193 -11.18 3.28 11.09
N THR A 194 -10.09 2.53 11.24
CA THR A 194 -9.46 1.77 10.15
C THR A 194 -9.83 0.30 10.15
N GLY A 195 -10.43 -0.21 11.23
CA GLY A 195 -10.74 -1.63 11.38
C GLY A 195 -9.49 -2.47 11.65
N MET A 196 -8.43 -1.85 12.19
CA MET A 196 -7.21 -2.57 12.56
C MET A 196 -7.46 -3.44 13.79
N THR A 197 -6.93 -4.65 13.77
CA THR A 197 -6.99 -5.60 14.89
C THR A 197 -5.70 -5.65 15.69
N LYS A 198 -4.59 -5.28 15.06
CA LYS A 198 -3.26 -5.16 15.66
C LYS A 198 -2.48 -4.02 14.98
N VAL A 199 -1.45 -3.50 15.65
CA VAL A 199 -0.61 -2.40 15.13
C VAL A 199 -0.04 -2.73 13.74
N GLY A 200 0.41 -3.96 13.54
CA GLY A 200 0.96 -4.43 12.26
C GLY A 200 -0.01 -4.35 11.07
N ASP A 201 -1.32 -4.22 11.29
CA ASP A 201 -2.30 -4.04 10.21
C ASP A 201 -2.19 -2.67 9.52
N ILE A 202 -1.39 -1.74 10.08
CA ILE A 202 -1.11 -0.43 9.49
C ILE A 202 -0.55 -0.52 8.07
N ILE A 203 0.08 -1.64 7.69
CA ILE A 203 0.58 -1.85 6.33
C ILE A 203 -0.55 -1.89 5.27
N TYR A 204 -1.80 -2.13 5.70
CA TYR A 204 -2.95 -2.24 4.80
C TYR A 204 -3.82 -0.97 4.75
N VAL A 205 -3.53 0.05 5.57
CA VAL A 205 -4.30 1.30 5.56
C VAL A 205 -4.01 2.14 4.31
N ASP A 206 -4.89 3.09 4.00
CA ASP A 206 -4.80 3.89 2.77
C ASP A 206 -3.46 4.64 2.64
N GLY A 207 -2.93 5.22 3.73
CA GLY A 207 -1.60 5.84 3.72
C GLY A 207 -0.49 4.88 3.30
N SER A 208 -0.47 3.66 3.85
CA SER A 208 0.50 2.62 3.49
C SER A 208 0.34 2.12 2.06
N ARG A 209 -0.91 2.01 1.58
CA ARG A 209 -1.19 1.62 0.18
C ARG A 209 -0.75 2.69 -0.80
N ALA A 210 -0.94 3.97 -0.46
CA ALA A 210 -0.42 5.09 -1.25
C ALA A 210 1.10 4.99 -1.40
N LEU A 211 1.80 4.76 -0.28
CA LEU A 211 3.25 4.60 -0.27
C LEU A 211 3.73 3.47 -1.19
N GLY A 212 3.05 2.32 -1.23
CA GLY A 212 3.45 1.20 -2.10
C GLY A 212 3.50 1.54 -3.60
N THR A 213 2.80 2.59 -4.03
CA THR A 213 2.80 3.08 -5.41
C THR A 213 3.86 4.14 -5.68
N MET A 214 4.61 4.58 -4.67
CA MET A 214 5.58 5.66 -4.79
C MET A 214 6.74 5.26 -5.70
N ARG A 215 7.12 6.17 -6.60
CA ARG A 215 8.26 6.06 -7.49
C ARG A 215 9.00 7.39 -7.51
N PHE A 216 10.32 7.34 -7.43
CA PHE A 216 11.17 8.48 -7.73
C PHE A 216 11.21 8.71 -9.25
N ASP A 217 11.28 9.97 -9.66
CA ASP A 217 11.53 10.35 -11.06
C ASP A 217 13.01 10.25 -11.43
#